data_AF-A0A950VN25-F1
#
_entry.id   AF-A0A950VN25-F1
#
_cell.length_a   1.000
_cell.length_b   1.000
_cell.length_c   1.000
_cell.angle_alpha   90.00
_cell.angle_beta   90.00
_cell.angle_gamma   90.00
#
_symmetry.space_group_name_H-M   'P 1'
#
loop_
_entity.id
_entity.type
_entity.pdbx_description
1 polymer ?
#
loop_
_entity_poly.entity_id
_entity_poly.type
_entity_poly.pdbx_seq_one_letter_code
_entity_poly.pdbx_strand_id
1 'polypeptide(L)'
;ETVISPDAVAVLKGAPRFELARAFVEFTLSDAGQRLVLLRAGEPDGPRRHAVGRLSVVKQLYEEYPPAQRAVGAVNPFAVGHTIHYDNKLGIQRWDALNDLFGAWVVDAHPELTAAWQALLHSSLTAPERQRLEDELFAPPCSEEELAAHAWRITDDSPRERTLVVTRWGEEARQRYRRIRSLARGE
;
A
#
# COMPACT_ATOMS: atom_id res chain seq x y z
N GLU A 1 -3.84 -11.15 -5.89
CA GLU A 1 -5.10 -10.90 -5.17
C GLU A 1 -5.07 -9.49 -4.60
N THR A 2 -6.21 -8.84 -4.41
CA THR A 2 -6.25 -7.41 -4.02
C THR A 2 -7.41 -7.12 -3.08
N VAL A 3 -7.27 -6.10 -2.25
CA VAL A 3 -8.33 -5.59 -1.38
C VAL A 3 -9.06 -4.48 -2.13
N ILE A 4 -10.39 -4.58 -2.23
CA ILE A 4 -11.22 -3.51 -2.78
C ILE A 4 -11.56 -2.56 -1.64
N SER A 5 -10.90 -1.41 -1.60
CA SER A 5 -11.20 -0.34 -0.65
C SER A 5 -12.06 0.74 -1.32
N PRO A 6 -13.12 1.22 -0.65
CA PRO A 6 -13.88 2.37 -1.15
C PRO A 6 -13.06 3.66 -0.98
N ASP A 7 -13.19 4.58 -1.94
CA ASP A 7 -12.70 5.95 -1.82
C ASP A 7 -13.71 6.77 -1.00
N ALA A 8 -13.26 7.36 0.11
CA ALA A 8 -14.12 8.15 0.99
C ALA A 8 -14.28 9.60 0.51
N VAL A 9 -15.45 10.18 0.78
CA VAL A 9 -15.74 11.61 0.58
C VAL A 9 -16.41 12.18 1.83
N ALA A 10 -16.00 13.37 2.28
CA ALA A 10 -16.53 14.00 3.49
C ALA A 10 -16.60 15.52 3.36
N VAL A 11 -17.48 16.15 4.16
CA VAL A 11 -17.56 17.61 4.30
C VAL A 11 -16.68 18.05 5.46
N LEU A 12 -15.79 19.02 5.22
CA LEU A 12 -14.92 19.56 6.26
C LEU A 12 -15.72 20.35 7.32
N LYS A 13 -15.30 20.24 8.58
CA LYS A 13 -15.86 21.04 9.67
C LYS A 13 -15.66 22.54 9.38
N GLY A 14 -16.72 23.32 9.49
CA GLY A 14 -16.68 24.75 9.20
C GLY A 14 -16.69 25.09 7.71
N ALA A 15 -17.11 24.16 6.84
CA ALA A 15 -17.25 24.43 5.40
C ALA A 15 -18.08 25.71 5.18
N PRO A 16 -17.56 26.72 4.45
CA PRO A 16 -18.20 28.03 4.31
C PRO A 16 -19.52 27.97 3.52
N ARG A 17 -19.75 26.87 2.80
CA ARG A 17 -20.98 26.58 2.05
C ARG A 17 -21.44 25.15 2.33
N PHE A 18 -21.85 24.90 3.58
CA PHE A 18 -22.20 23.56 4.06
C PHE A 18 -23.26 22.87 3.20
N GLU A 19 -24.38 23.54 2.89
CA GLU A 19 -25.46 22.94 2.09
C GLU A 19 -25.00 22.53 0.69
N LEU A 20 -24.15 23.34 0.04
CA LEU A 20 -23.60 22.99 -1.27
C LEU A 20 -22.62 21.82 -1.18
N ALA A 21 -21.78 21.79 -0.16
CA ALA A 21 -20.86 20.68 0.07
C ALA A 21 -21.63 19.37 0.35
N ARG A 22 -22.71 19.43 1.13
CA ARG A 22 -23.59 18.29 1.37
C ARG A 22 -24.25 17.82 0.07
N ALA A 23 -24.83 18.72 -0.71
CA ALA A 23 -25.45 18.39 -1.99
C ALA A 23 -24.45 17.76 -2.97
N PHE A 24 -23.19 18.20 -2.96
CA PHE A 24 -22.14 17.56 -3.75
C PHE A 24 -21.86 16.13 -3.30
N VAL A 25 -21.73 15.88 -1.99
CA VAL A 25 -21.55 14.52 -1.45
C VAL A 25 -22.74 13.62 -1.81
N GLU A 26 -23.95 14.11 -1.61
CA GLU A 26 -25.19 13.41 -2.00
C GLU A 26 -25.18 13.06 -3.49
N PHE A 27 -24.79 13.99 -4.35
CA PHE A 27 -24.65 13.73 -5.79
C PHE A 27 -23.61 12.65 -6.08
N THR A 28 -22.42 12.71 -5.47
CA THR A 28 -21.36 11.71 -5.71
C THR A 28 -21.79 10.30 -5.32
N LEU A 29 -22.67 10.14 -4.34
CA LEU A 29 -23.18 8.85 -3.88
C LEU A 29 -24.48 8.41 -4.59
N SER A 30 -25.11 9.31 -5.36
CA SER A 30 -26.31 9.00 -6.15
C SER A 30 -25.99 8.16 -7.38
N ASP A 31 -27.01 7.51 -7.95
CA ASP A 31 -26.89 6.78 -9.23
C ASP A 31 -26.34 7.66 -10.36
N ALA A 32 -26.79 8.92 -10.44
CA ALA A 32 -26.32 9.85 -11.46
C ALA A 32 -24.83 10.14 -11.33
N GLY A 33 -24.33 10.37 -10.11
CA GLY A 33 -22.90 10.55 -9.87
C GLY A 33 -22.11 9.27 -10.15
N GLN A 34 -22.62 8.12 -9.72
CA GLN A 34 -21.97 6.83 -9.86
C GLN A 34 -21.92 6.32 -11.32
N ARG A 35 -22.89 6.71 -12.16
CA ARG A 35 -22.80 6.51 -13.62
C ARG A 35 -21.62 7.26 -14.24
N LEU A 36 -21.34 8.48 -13.80
CA LEU A 36 -20.17 9.24 -14.27
C LEU A 36 -18.84 8.54 -13.92
N VAL A 37 -18.82 7.83 -12.78
CA VAL A 37 -17.66 7.08 -12.28
C VAL A 37 -17.46 5.77 -13.07
N LEU A 38 -18.56 5.06 -13.35
CA LEU A 38 -18.56 3.71 -13.91
C LEU A 38 -18.50 3.66 -15.45
N LEU A 39 -19.19 4.57 -16.14
CA LEU A 39 -19.41 4.49 -17.59
C LEU A 39 -18.26 5.06 -18.42
N ARG A 40 -18.17 4.62 -19.67
CA ARG A 40 -17.23 5.16 -20.66
C ARG A 40 -17.64 6.57 -21.08
N ALA A 41 -16.66 7.32 -21.57
CA ALA A 41 -16.94 8.63 -22.13
C ALA A 41 -17.83 8.52 -23.36
N GLY A 42 -18.88 9.34 -23.43
CA GLY A 42 -19.82 9.38 -24.54
C GLY A 42 -21.04 8.44 -24.40
N GLU A 43 -21.08 7.58 -23.39
CA GLU A 43 -22.30 6.84 -23.05
C GLU A 43 -23.40 7.78 -22.54
N PRO A 44 -24.69 7.46 -22.77
CA PRO A 44 -25.80 8.17 -22.14
C PRO A 44 -25.63 8.22 -20.62
N ASP A 45 -25.81 9.40 -20.03
CA ASP A 45 -25.62 9.67 -18.60
C ASP A 45 -24.20 9.37 -18.04
N GLY A 46 -23.24 9.07 -18.92
CA GLY A 46 -21.83 8.91 -18.61
C GLY A 46 -21.04 10.22 -18.73
N PRO A 47 -19.72 10.18 -18.46
CA PRO A 47 -18.88 11.35 -18.60
C PRO A 47 -18.77 11.80 -20.06
N ARG A 48 -18.63 13.10 -20.30
CA ARG A 48 -18.65 13.64 -21.68
C ARG A 48 -17.33 13.51 -22.44
N ARG A 49 -16.19 13.56 -21.74
CA ARG A 49 -14.85 13.65 -22.36
C ARG A 49 -13.93 12.51 -21.99
N HIS A 50 -13.76 12.28 -20.70
CA HIS A 50 -12.84 11.27 -20.17
C HIS A 50 -13.57 10.40 -19.16
N ALA A 51 -13.42 9.09 -19.31
CA ALA A 51 -13.91 8.14 -18.32
C ALA A 51 -13.09 8.27 -17.02
N VAL A 52 -13.77 8.18 -15.88
CA VAL A 52 -13.09 8.15 -14.57
C VAL A 52 -12.42 6.79 -14.35
N GLY A 53 -13.02 5.70 -14.85
CA GLY A 53 -12.42 4.37 -14.79
C GLY A 53 -12.37 3.79 -13.38
N ARG A 54 -13.38 4.08 -12.56
CA ARG A 54 -13.47 3.64 -11.17
C ARG A 54 -14.67 2.72 -10.96
N LEU A 55 -14.60 1.93 -9.88
CA LEU A 55 -15.68 1.04 -9.49
C LEU A 55 -16.75 1.85 -8.76
N SER A 56 -18.00 1.72 -9.21
CA SER A 56 -19.16 2.27 -8.52
C SER A 56 -19.44 1.51 -7.21
N VAL A 57 -19.93 2.22 -6.20
CA VAL A 57 -20.44 1.66 -4.93
C VAL A 57 -21.92 1.25 -5.00
N VAL A 58 -22.60 1.52 -6.12
CA VAL A 58 -23.99 1.13 -6.35
C VAL A 58 -24.04 -0.18 -7.11
N LYS A 59 -24.45 -1.25 -6.43
CA LYS A 59 -24.52 -2.61 -7.00
C LYS A 59 -25.41 -2.70 -8.23
N GLN A 60 -26.58 -2.05 -8.21
CA GLN A 60 -27.57 -2.12 -9.28
C GLN A 60 -27.02 -1.64 -10.64
N LEU A 61 -26.09 -0.69 -10.66
CA LEU A 61 -25.48 -0.22 -11.91
C LEU A 61 -24.67 -1.32 -12.64
N TYR A 62 -24.21 -2.34 -11.92
CA TYR A 62 -23.54 -3.50 -12.51
C TYR A 62 -24.52 -4.54 -13.06
N GLU A 63 -25.82 -4.39 -12.83
CA GLU A 63 -26.86 -5.21 -13.44
C GLU A 63 -27.45 -4.47 -14.65
N GLU A 64 -27.58 -3.14 -14.56
CA GLU A 64 -28.17 -2.28 -15.58
C GLU A 64 -27.25 -2.07 -16.80
N TYR A 65 -25.96 -1.80 -16.59
CA TYR A 65 -25.04 -1.44 -17.68
C TYR A 65 -24.14 -2.62 -18.03
N PRO A 66 -24.12 -3.14 -19.27
CA PRO A 66 -23.25 -4.26 -19.64
C PRO A 66 -21.76 -3.88 -19.64
N PRO A 67 -20.82 -4.85 -19.52
CA PRO A 67 -19.38 -4.60 -19.46
C PRO A 67 -18.82 -3.70 -20.58
N ALA A 68 -19.40 -3.75 -21.78
CA ALA A 68 -18.96 -2.95 -22.93
C ALA A 68 -19.13 -1.42 -22.73
N GLN A 69 -20.11 -1.01 -21.89
CA GLN A 69 -20.41 0.39 -21.59
C GLN A 69 -19.66 0.90 -20.35
N ARG A 70 -19.06 0.00 -19.56
CA ARG A 70 -18.31 0.35 -18.35
C ARG A 70 -16.86 0.68 -18.70
N ALA A 71 -16.31 1.70 -18.07
CA ALA A 71 -14.90 2.05 -18.19
C ALA A 71 -13.95 1.00 -17.58
N VAL A 72 -14.49 0.20 -16.65
CA VAL A 72 -13.78 -0.88 -15.95
C VAL A 72 -14.02 -2.27 -16.55
N GLY A 73 -14.69 -2.35 -17.71
CA GLY A 73 -15.01 -3.61 -18.38
C GLY A 73 -15.87 -4.54 -17.53
N ALA A 74 -15.47 -5.81 -17.43
CA ALA A 74 -16.24 -6.86 -16.75
C ALA A 74 -16.06 -6.87 -15.22
N VAL A 75 -15.21 -6.01 -14.66
CA VAL A 75 -14.97 -5.98 -13.21
C VAL A 75 -16.24 -5.60 -12.46
N ASN A 76 -16.60 -6.39 -11.45
CA ASN A 76 -17.72 -6.14 -10.55
C ASN A 76 -17.29 -6.45 -9.11
N PRO A 77 -17.11 -5.43 -8.24
CA PRO A 77 -16.62 -5.64 -6.87
C PRO A 77 -17.59 -6.44 -6.01
N PHE A 78 -18.89 -6.51 -6.37
CA PHE A 78 -19.91 -7.25 -5.63
C PHE A 78 -19.97 -8.74 -5.99
N ALA A 79 -19.29 -9.14 -7.08
CA ALA A 79 -19.23 -10.53 -7.54
C ALA A 79 -17.86 -11.17 -7.27
N VAL A 80 -16.83 -10.37 -7.00
CA VAL A 80 -15.49 -10.85 -6.65
C VAL A 80 -15.49 -11.24 -5.17
N GLY A 81 -15.15 -12.49 -4.88
CA GLY A 81 -14.94 -12.92 -3.50
C GLY A 81 -13.74 -12.20 -2.86
N HIS A 82 -13.87 -11.82 -1.59
CA HIS A 82 -12.75 -11.30 -0.81
C HIS A 82 -12.07 -12.45 -0.07
N THR A 83 -10.78 -12.61 -0.31
CA THR A 83 -9.92 -13.63 0.33
C THR A 83 -8.96 -12.99 1.33
N ILE A 84 -8.63 -11.70 1.13
CA ILE A 84 -7.83 -10.90 2.05
C ILE A 84 -8.74 -9.99 2.88
N HIS A 85 -8.71 -10.18 4.19
CA HIS A 85 -9.38 -9.31 5.15
C HIS A 85 -8.41 -8.19 5.60
N TYR A 86 -8.69 -6.96 5.19
CA TYR A 86 -7.91 -5.80 5.59
C TYR A 86 -8.41 -5.22 6.92
N ASP A 87 -7.54 -5.16 7.93
CA ASP A 87 -7.81 -4.45 9.17
C ASP A 87 -7.31 -3.00 9.08
N ASN A 88 -8.24 -2.08 8.84
CA ASN A 88 -7.93 -0.66 8.74
C ASN A 88 -7.38 -0.06 10.04
N LYS A 89 -7.83 -0.53 11.21
CA LYS A 89 -7.34 -0.01 12.49
C LYS A 89 -5.88 -0.41 12.70
N LEU A 90 -5.57 -1.68 12.43
CA LEU A 90 -4.20 -2.18 12.49
C LEU A 90 -3.30 -1.48 11.46
N GLY A 91 -3.80 -1.27 10.25
CA GLY A 91 -3.10 -0.55 9.18
C GLY A 91 -2.72 0.87 9.58
N ILE A 92 -3.67 1.65 10.10
CA ILE A 92 -3.43 3.02 10.58
C ILE A 92 -2.42 3.02 11.74
N GLN A 93 -2.58 2.11 12.71
CA GLN A 93 -1.68 2.03 13.87
C GLN A 93 -0.23 1.74 13.48
N ARG A 94 0.00 0.94 12.43
CA ARG A 94 1.34 0.54 11.99
C ARG A 94 1.93 1.45 10.91
N TRP A 95 1.16 2.39 10.37
CA TRP A 95 1.53 3.15 9.16
C TRP A 95 2.90 3.83 9.27
N ASP A 96 3.09 4.70 10.26
CA ASP A 96 4.34 5.44 10.41
C ASP A 96 5.50 4.53 10.83
N ALA A 97 5.23 3.50 11.64
CA ALA A 97 6.25 2.53 12.05
C ALA A 97 6.76 1.70 10.86
N LEU A 98 5.88 1.29 9.95
CA LEU A 98 6.26 0.61 8.71
C LEU A 98 7.03 1.56 7.78
N ASN A 99 6.63 2.82 7.67
CA ASN A 99 7.37 3.81 6.87
C ASN A 99 8.79 4.01 7.40
N ASP A 100 8.96 4.11 8.71
CA ASP A 100 10.27 4.18 9.36
C ASP A 100 11.11 2.91 9.07
N LEU A 101 10.49 1.74 9.16
CA LEU A 101 11.14 0.46 8.89
C LEU A 101 11.61 0.37 7.42
N PHE A 102 10.73 0.68 6.46
CA PHE A 102 11.06 0.66 5.04
C PHE A 102 12.06 1.75 4.67
N GLY A 103 11.97 2.92 5.28
CA GLY A 103 12.97 3.99 5.16
C GLY A 103 14.35 3.46 5.51
N ALA A 104 14.52 2.90 6.71
CA ALA A 104 15.80 2.40 7.19
C ALA A 104 16.32 1.18 6.41
N TRP A 105 15.46 0.18 6.16
CA TRP A 105 15.89 -1.12 5.61
C TRP A 105 15.93 -1.16 4.08
N VAL A 106 15.08 -0.41 3.39
CA VAL A 106 14.95 -0.50 1.93
C VAL A 106 15.46 0.75 1.24
N VAL A 107 15.11 1.94 1.72
CA VAL A 107 15.44 3.20 1.04
C VAL A 107 16.86 3.66 1.37
N ASP A 108 17.17 3.83 2.65
CA ASP A 108 18.46 4.36 3.10
C ASP A 108 19.59 3.35 2.93
N ALA A 109 19.29 2.05 3.10
CA ALA A 109 20.23 0.95 2.90
C ALA A 109 20.18 0.36 1.46
N HIS A 110 19.50 1.03 0.52
CA HIS A 110 19.31 0.55 -0.85
C HIS A 110 20.62 0.20 -1.58
N PRO A 111 21.71 1.01 -1.47
CA PRO A 111 22.96 0.69 -2.14
C PRO A 111 23.56 -0.64 -1.66
N GLU A 112 23.59 -0.88 -0.34
CA GLU A 112 24.06 -2.13 0.23
C GLU A 112 23.15 -3.31 -0.11
N LEU A 113 21.82 -3.14 -0.04
CA LEU A 113 20.84 -4.17 -0.42
C LEU A 113 21.06 -4.63 -1.86
N THR A 114 21.19 -3.67 -2.78
CA THR A 114 21.43 -3.97 -4.20
C THR A 114 22.78 -4.66 -4.40
N ALA A 115 23.83 -4.20 -3.72
CA ALA A 115 25.15 -4.82 -3.82
C ALA A 115 25.18 -6.26 -3.26
N ALA A 116 24.44 -6.52 -2.17
CA ALA A 116 24.27 -7.86 -1.61
C ALA A 116 23.52 -8.79 -2.56
N TRP A 117 22.41 -8.33 -3.12
CA TRP A 117 21.63 -9.10 -4.08
C TRP A 117 22.43 -9.42 -5.36
N GLN A 118 23.14 -8.44 -5.91
CA GLN A 118 24.02 -8.68 -7.06
C GLN A 118 25.14 -9.67 -6.74
N ALA A 119 25.74 -9.59 -5.55
CA ALA A 119 26.74 -10.56 -5.15
C ALA A 119 26.17 -11.98 -5.08
N LEU A 120 24.95 -12.16 -4.56
CA LEU A 120 24.28 -13.47 -4.54
C LEU A 120 23.99 -14.01 -5.94
N LEU A 121 23.48 -13.16 -6.83
CA LEU A 121 23.15 -13.54 -8.22
C LEU A 121 24.36 -14.05 -9.00
N HIS A 122 25.52 -13.44 -8.78
CA HIS A 122 26.78 -13.76 -9.48
C HIS A 122 27.73 -14.65 -8.67
N SER A 123 27.30 -15.14 -7.50
CA SER A 123 28.10 -16.01 -6.65
C SER A 123 28.25 -17.42 -7.24
N SER A 124 29.37 -18.07 -6.97
CA SER A 124 29.60 -19.49 -7.29
C SER A 124 29.23 -20.41 -6.12
N LEU A 125 28.35 -19.95 -5.22
CA LEU A 125 27.91 -20.72 -4.05
C LEU A 125 27.12 -21.96 -4.47
N THR A 126 27.18 -23.00 -3.65
CA THR A 126 26.27 -24.14 -3.81
C THR A 126 24.83 -23.72 -3.50
N ALA A 127 23.84 -24.45 -4.04
CA ALA A 127 22.43 -24.14 -3.81
C ALA A 127 22.06 -24.04 -2.30
N PRO A 128 22.53 -24.93 -1.40
CA PRO A 128 22.24 -24.79 0.03
C PRO A 128 22.90 -23.58 0.69
N GLU A 129 24.10 -23.17 0.25
CA GLU A 129 24.76 -21.97 0.78
C GLU A 129 24.04 -20.70 0.34
N ARG A 130 23.66 -20.65 -0.93
CA ARG A 130 22.87 -19.54 -1.48
C ARG A 130 21.53 -19.43 -0.77
N GLN A 131 20.80 -20.53 -0.58
CA GLN A 131 19.51 -20.54 0.12
C GLN A 131 19.63 -19.94 1.52
N ARG A 132 20.66 -20.29 2.30
CA ARG A 132 20.88 -19.73 3.64
C ARG A 132 21.04 -18.22 3.63
N LEU A 133 21.75 -17.67 2.64
CA LEU A 133 21.91 -16.21 2.51
C LEU A 133 20.65 -15.53 2.00
N GLU A 134 19.87 -16.17 1.13
CA GLU A 134 18.56 -15.69 0.70
C GLU A 134 17.57 -15.68 1.88
N ASP A 135 17.54 -16.73 2.70
CA ASP A 135 16.71 -16.79 3.91
C ASP A 135 17.04 -15.63 4.86
N GLU A 136 18.32 -15.31 5.03
CA GLU A 136 18.75 -14.17 5.83
C GLU A 136 18.38 -12.81 5.19
N LEU A 137 18.54 -12.70 3.87
CA LEU A 137 18.19 -11.49 3.12
C LEU A 137 16.71 -11.18 3.23
N PHE A 138 15.86 -12.21 3.14
CA PHE A 138 14.41 -12.11 3.19
C PHE A 138 13.82 -12.21 4.60
N ALA A 139 14.66 -12.49 5.61
CA ALA A 139 14.22 -12.54 7.00
C ALA A 139 13.62 -11.19 7.41
N PRO A 140 12.47 -11.17 8.11
CA PRO A 140 11.88 -9.95 8.63
C PRO A 140 12.91 -9.09 9.39
N PRO A 141 12.93 -7.78 9.16
CA PRO A 141 13.78 -6.84 9.89
C PRO A 141 13.62 -6.86 11.41
N CYS A 142 12.38 -7.05 11.88
CA CYS A 142 11.98 -7.00 13.27
C CYS A 142 10.78 -7.93 13.51
N SER A 143 10.44 -8.18 14.77
CA SER A 143 9.20 -8.88 15.14
C SER A 143 7.98 -7.96 15.07
N GLU A 144 6.77 -8.54 15.14
CA GLU A 144 5.54 -7.74 15.22
C GLU A 144 5.44 -6.95 16.53
N GLU A 145 5.92 -7.52 17.64
CA GLU A 145 5.94 -6.88 18.96
C GLU A 145 6.88 -5.68 18.95
N GLU A 146 8.04 -5.80 18.31
CA GLU A 146 8.99 -4.71 18.18
C GLU A 146 8.43 -3.56 17.32
N LEU A 147 7.79 -3.90 16.20
CA LEU A 147 7.12 -2.92 15.35
C LEU A 147 5.97 -2.22 16.10
N ALA A 148 5.17 -2.97 16.86
CA ALA A 148 4.08 -2.41 17.66
C ALA A 148 4.59 -1.49 18.78
N ALA A 149 5.69 -1.85 19.44
CA ALA A 149 6.34 -0.98 20.43
C ALA A 149 6.85 0.31 19.80
N HIS A 150 7.42 0.25 18.58
CA HIS A 150 7.83 1.44 17.84
C HIS A 150 6.64 2.32 17.45
N ALA A 151 5.55 1.73 16.95
CA ALA A 151 4.31 2.45 16.65
C ALA A 151 3.75 3.19 17.88
N TRP A 152 3.80 2.57 19.05
CA TRP A 152 3.39 3.21 20.30
C TRP A 152 4.27 4.42 20.65
N ARG A 153 5.60 4.32 20.51
CA ARG A 153 6.54 5.45 20.77
C ARG A 153 6.32 6.64 19.83
N ILE A 154 5.92 6.40 18.59
CA ILE A 154 5.54 7.46 17.65
C ILE A 154 4.30 8.19 18.17
N THR A 155 3.31 7.44 18.67
CA THR A 155 2.07 8.00 19.20
C THR A 155 2.29 8.77 20.51
N ASP A 156 3.25 8.34 21.33
CA ASP A 156 3.65 9.00 22.58
C ASP A 156 4.54 10.25 22.36
N ASP A 157 4.72 10.69 21.11
CA ASP A 157 5.56 11.83 20.71
C ASP A 157 6.93 11.83 21.40
N SER A 158 7.64 10.70 21.26
CA SER A 158 9.03 10.55 21.71
C SER A 158 10.03 10.62 20.55
N PRO A 159 10.30 11.80 19.93
CA PRO A 159 11.18 11.93 18.76
C PRO A 159 12.57 11.33 18.93
N ARG A 160 13.15 11.45 20.12
CA ARG A 160 14.49 10.91 20.41
C ARG A 160 14.51 9.38 20.32
N GLU A 161 13.55 8.73 20.99
CA GLU A 161 13.41 7.28 20.97
C GLU A 161 13.12 6.76 19.56
N ARG A 162 12.23 7.45 18.82
CA ARG A 162 11.97 7.13 17.41
C ARG A 162 13.25 7.16 16.58
N THR A 163 14.03 8.24 16.72
CA THR A 163 15.30 8.41 15.98
C THR A 163 16.33 7.33 16.32
N LEU A 164 16.42 6.94 17.60
CA LEU A 164 17.32 5.88 18.04
C LEU A 164 16.97 4.54 17.38
N VAL A 165 15.69 4.17 17.37
CA VAL A 165 15.21 2.93 16.74
C VAL A 165 15.51 2.92 15.24
N VAL A 166 15.19 4.01 14.53
CA VAL A 166 15.41 4.12 13.08
C VAL A 166 16.90 4.09 12.73
N THR A 167 17.74 4.78 13.51
CA THR A 167 19.20 4.77 13.32
C THR A 167 19.76 3.36 13.49
N ARG A 168 19.36 2.66 14.57
CA ARG A 168 19.76 1.28 14.83
C ARG A 168 19.33 0.36 13.68
N TRP A 169 18.07 0.44 13.22
CA TRP A 169 17.59 -0.35 12.08
C TRP A 169 18.41 -0.09 10.81
N GLY A 170 18.77 1.16 10.53
CA GLY A 170 19.60 1.49 9.37
C GLY A 170 21.04 0.94 9.48
N GLU A 171 21.60 0.85 10.68
CA GLU A 171 22.89 0.19 10.92
C GLU A 171 22.79 -1.33 10.76
N GLU A 172 21.77 -1.96 11.36
CA GLU A 172 21.50 -3.39 11.25
C GLU A 172 21.29 -3.81 9.79
N ALA A 173 20.52 -3.04 9.02
CA ALA A 173 20.30 -3.27 7.59
C ALA A 173 21.62 -3.29 6.82
N ARG A 174 22.42 -2.23 6.95
CA ARG A 174 23.71 -2.10 6.26
C ARG A 174 24.69 -3.18 6.68
N GLN A 175 24.73 -3.55 7.96
CA GLN A 175 25.57 -4.64 8.45
C GLN A 175 25.13 -5.99 7.87
N ARG A 176 23.83 -6.29 7.87
CA ARG A 176 23.27 -7.51 7.28
C ARG A 176 23.65 -7.63 5.80
N TYR A 177 23.39 -6.59 5.01
CA TYR A 177 23.66 -6.61 3.57
C TYR A 177 25.16 -6.67 3.25
N ARG A 178 26.01 -5.96 3.99
CA ARG A 178 27.47 -6.06 3.83
C ARG A 178 27.98 -7.47 4.15
N ARG A 179 27.46 -8.10 5.20
CA ARG A 179 27.82 -9.47 5.56
C ARG A 179 27.43 -10.46 4.45
N ILE A 180 26.18 -10.40 3.99
CA ILE A 180 25.68 -11.24 2.90
C ILE A 180 26.54 -11.07 1.65
N ARG A 181 26.87 -9.81 1.30
CA ARG A 181 27.76 -9.50 0.17
C ARG A 181 29.15 -10.14 0.33
N SER A 182 29.76 -10.04 1.51
CA SER A 182 31.08 -10.60 1.81
C SER A 182 31.07 -12.12 1.60
N LEU A 183 30.11 -12.80 2.25
CA LEU A 183 29.94 -14.25 2.17
C LEU A 183 29.66 -14.72 0.74
N ALA A 184 28.84 -13.99 -0.01
CA ALA A 184 28.54 -14.29 -1.40
C ALA A 184 29.76 -14.16 -2.33
N ARG A 185 30.76 -13.34 -1.95
CA ARG A 185 32.01 -13.15 -2.69
C ARG A 185 33.14 -14.06 -2.21
N GLY A 186 32.97 -14.74 -1.08
CA GLY A 186 34.04 -15.51 -0.43
C GLY A 186 35.10 -14.63 0.26
N GLU A 187 34.72 -13.41 0.65
CA GLU A 187 35.51 -12.47 1.48
C GLU A 187 35.17 -12.67 2.96
#